data_AF-A0A3B5KR43-F1
#
_entry.id   AF-A0A3B5KR43-F1
#
_cell.length_a   1.000
_cell.length_b   1.000
_cell.length_c   1.000
_cell.angle_alpha   90.00
_cell.angle_beta   90.00
_cell.angle_gamma   90.00
#
_symmetry.space_group_name_H-M   'P 1'
#
loop_
_entity.id
_entity.type
_entity.pdbx_description
1 polymer ?
#
loop_
_entity_poly.entity_id
_entity_poly.type
_entity_poly.pdbx_seq_one_letter_code
_entity_poly.pdbx_strand_id
1 'polypeptide(L)' 'MSLHGNDFFWKGKDRKYFRIFWGEGQPDNVNGSEDCAQILEVNKTWNDNKCDGSFPWICEKAPV' A
#
# COMPACT_ATOMS: atom_id res chain seq x y z
N MET A 1 3.71 -2.24 -0.98
CA MET A 1 2.85 -3.04 -0.09
C MET A 1 1.81 -3.73 -0.97
N SER A 2 1.42 -4.96 -0.65
CA SER A 2 0.45 -5.73 -1.46
C SER A 2 -0.59 -6.41 -0.56
N LEU A 3 -1.71 -6.85 -1.13
CA LEU A 3 -2.79 -7.57 -0.44
C LEU A 3 -2.57 -9.09 -0.51
N HIS A 4 -2.55 -9.77 0.65
CA HIS A 4 -2.53 -11.23 0.72
C HIS A 4 -3.60 -11.70 1.71
N GLY A 5 -4.59 -12.46 1.23
CA GLY A 5 -5.80 -12.73 2.00
C GLY A 5 -6.62 -11.44 2.15
N ASN A 6 -6.89 -11.04 3.39
CA ASN A 6 -7.70 -9.84 3.69
C ASN A 6 -6.87 -8.67 4.26
N ASP A 7 -5.54 -8.78 4.28
CA ASP A 7 -4.66 -7.79 4.89
C ASP A 7 -3.55 -7.33 3.94
N PHE A 8 -3.24 -6.03 3.96
CA PHE A 8 -2.07 -5.46 3.30
C PHE A 8 -0.80 -5.69 4.12
N PHE A 9 0.30 -6.06 3.45
CA PHE A 9 1.59 -6.31 4.07
C PHE A 9 2.75 -5.78 3.24
N TRP A 10 3.81 -5.36 3.93
CA TRP A 10 5.06 -5.01 3.27
C TRP A 10 5.78 -6.27 2.86
N LYS A 11 6.30 -6.25 1.62
CA LYS A 11 7.09 -7.35 1.09
C LYS A 11 8.30 -7.58 2.01
N GLY A 12 8.37 -8.75 2.63
CA GLY A 12 9.48 -9.15 3.50
C GLY A 12 9.43 -8.63 4.95
N LYS A 13 8.28 -8.18 5.46
CA LYS A 13 8.11 -7.76 6.87
C LYS A 13 6.89 -8.40 7.53
N ASP A 14 6.96 -8.59 8.84
CA ASP A 14 5.87 -9.14 9.65
C ASP A 14 4.73 -8.14 9.88
N ARG A 15 3.55 -8.66 10.21
CA ARG A 15 2.22 -8.00 10.24
C ARG A 15 2.01 -6.96 11.34
N LYS A 16 2.96 -6.06 11.59
CA LYS A 16 2.94 -5.34 12.88
C LYS A 16 2.17 -4.01 12.92
N TYR A 17 2.20 -3.10 11.93
CA TYR A 17 1.55 -1.79 12.13
C TYR A 17 1.18 -1.04 10.83
N PHE A 18 0.23 -1.54 10.03
CA PHE A 18 -0.03 -0.97 8.69
C PHE A 18 -1.37 -0.23 8.53
N ARG A 19 -2.09 0.05 9.62
CA ARG A 19 -3.41 0.71 9.56
C ARG A 19 -3.38 2.23 9.71
N ILE A 20 -2.27 2.84 10.08
CA ILE A 20 -2.28 4.25 10.57
C ILE A 20 -2.18 5.33 9.48
N PHE A 21 -1.96 4.96 8.21
CA PHE A 21 -1.69 5.94 7.14
C PHE A 21 -2.68 5.91 5.97
N TRP A 22 -3.72 5.07 6.01
CA TRP A 22 -4.74 5.05 4.95
C TRP A 22 -5.47 6.38 4.83
N GLY A 23 -5.80 6.75 3.59
CA GLY A 23 -6.69 7.85 3.32
C GLY A 23 -8.09 7.58 3.88
N GLU A 24 -8.87 8.64 4.06
CA GLU A 24 -10.27 8.48 4.43
C GLU A 24 -10.99 7.63 3.37
N GLY A 25 -11.69 6.58 3.82
CA GLY A 25 -12.37 5.63 2.96
C GLY A 25 -11.49 4.50 2.40
N GLN A 26 -10.19 4.51 2.65
CA GLN A 26 -9.25 3.53 2.09
C GLN A 26 -8.84 2.45 3.13
N PRO A 27 -8.50 1.24 2.69
CA PRO A 27 -8.58 0.75 1.31
C PRO A 27 -10.04 0.45 0.89
N ASP A 28 -10.43 0.76 -0.34
CA ASP A 28 -11.79 0.58 -0.87
C ASP A 28 -11.93 -0.46 -1.99
N ASN A 29 -10.82 -0.97 -2.51
CA ASN A 29 -10.74 -2.02 -3.51
C ASN A 29 -11.64 -1.78 -4.73
N VAL A 30 -11.45 -0.65 -5.41
CA VAL A 30 -12.27 -0.26 -6.56
C VAL A 30 -12.25 -1.34 -7.63
N ASN A 31 -13.45 -1.78 -8.03
CA ASN A 31 -13.68 -2.88 -8.98
C ASN A 31 -13.08 -4.25 -8.55
N GLY A 32 -12.70 -4.43 -7.28
CA GLY A 32 -12.13 -5.67 -6.78
C GLY A 32 -10.74 -5.99 -7.35
N SER A 33 -9.94 -4.97 -7.67
CA SER A 33 -8.68 -5.13 -8.41
C SER A 33 -7.49 -4.33 -7.87
N GLU A 34 -7.60 -3.74 -6.68
CA GLU A 34 -6.61 -2.81 -6.12
C GLU A 34 -5.72 -3.48 -5.06
N ASP A 35 -4.90 -4.43 -5.50
CA ASP A 35 -4.11 -5.27 -4.58
C ASP A 35 -2.74 -4.69 -4.20
N CYS A 36 -2.41 -3.46 -4.62
CA CYS A 36 -1.15 -2.79 -4.32
C CYS A 36 -1.40 -1.44 -3.64
N ALA A 37 -0.52 -1.02 -2.73
CA ALA A 37 -0.67 0.30 -2.11
C ALA A 37 0.28 1.32 -2.71
N GLN A 38 -0.22 2.55 -2.84
CA GLN A 38 0.53 3.75 -3.21
C GLN A 38 0.44 4.80 -2.10
N ILE A 39 1.36 5.77 -2.12
CA ILE A 39 1.29 6.97 -1.28
C ILE A 39 0.84 8.12 -2.18
N LEU A 40 -0.27 8.77 -1.82
CA LEU A 40 -0.76 9.93 -2.54
C LEU A 40 0.06 11.17 -2.17
N GLU A 41 0.54 11.90 -3.18
CA GLU A 41 1.36 13.09 -2.93
C GLU A 41 0.55 14.22 -2.27
N VAL A 42 -0.73 14.33 -2.59
CA VAL A 42 -1.61 15.44 -2.18
C VAL A 42 -1.80 15.54 -0.67
N ASN A 43 -2.02 14.41 0.00
CA ASN A 43 -2.38 14.36 1.42
C ASN A 43 -1.45 13.43 2.23
N LYS A 44 -0.44 12.83 1.58
CA LYS A 44 0.53 11.89 2.16
C LYS A 44 -0.12 10.66 2.81
N THR A 45 -1.33 10.30 2.39
CA THR A 45 -2.02 9.09 2.85
C THR A 45 -1.81 7.94 1.87
N TRP A 46 -2.16 6.73 2.29
CA TRP A 46 -2.14 5.53 1.47
C TRP A 46 -3.46 5.35 0.74
N ASN A 47 -3.38 4.75 -0.43
CA ASN A 47 -4.49 4.36 -1.29
C ASN A 47 -4.19 2.97 -1.85
N ASP A 48 -5.17 2.08 -1.89
CA ASP A 48 -5.01 0.84 -2.64
C ASP A 48 -5.28 1.12 -4.11
N ASN A 49 -4.49 0.53 -5.00
CA ASN A 49 -4.53 0.77 -6.42
C ASN A 49 -4.13 -0.51 -7.17
N LYS A 50 -4.43 -0.56 -8.46
CA LYS A 50 -4.04 -1.67 -9.32
C LYS A 50 -2.53 -1.82 -9.37
N CYS A 51 -2.07 -3.06 -9.28
CA CYS A 51 -0.65 -3.39 -9.29
C CYS A 51 0.04 -3.17 -10.65
N ASP A 52 -0.73 -3.09 -11.74
CA ASP A 52 -0.22 -2.90 -13.11
C ASP A 52 -0.02 -1.41 -13.47
N GLY A 53 -0.31 -0.50 -12.53
CA GLY A 53 -0.05 0.92 -12.70
C GLY A 53 1.44 1.27 -12.73
N SER A 54 1.82 2.18 -13.62
CA SER A 54 3.19 2.69 -13.74
C SER A 54 3.38 3.96 -12.91
N PHE A 55 3.99 3.83 -11.74
CA PHE A 55 4.24 4.93 -10.80
C PHE A 55 5.68 4.92 -10.30
N PRO A 56 6.21 6.07 -9.81
CA PRO A 56 7.44 6.09 -9.05
C PRO A 56 7.36 5.22 -7.79
N TRP A 57 8.48 4.59 -7.42
CA TRP A 57 8.57 3.68 -6.28
C TRP A 57 9.63 4.11 -5.27
N ILE A 58 9.46 3.66 -4.02
CA ILE A 58 10.41 3.87 -2.92
C ILE A 58 10.99 2.51 -2.52
N CYS A 59 12.32 2.44 -2.42
CA CYS A 59 13.04 1.26 -1.95
C CYS A 59 13.47 1.44 -0.49
N GLU A 60 13.39 0.37 0.31
CA GLU A 60 13.97 0.29 1.66
C GLU A 60 15.21 -0.64 1.62
N LYS A 61 16.28 -0.26 2.30
CA LYS A 61 17.40 -1.15 2.61
C LYS A 61 17.77 -1.03 4.09
N ALA A 62 18.28 -2.10 4.68
CA ALA A 62 18.83 -2.05 6.03
C ALA A 62 20.03 -1.08 6.08
N PRO A 63 20.23 -0.37 7.21
CA PRO A 63 21.50 0.31 7.48
C PRO A 63 22.67 -0.67 7.37
N VAL A 64 23.82 -0.16 6.94
CA VAL A 64 25.08 -0.92 6.88
C VAL A 64 25.78 -0.84 8.23
#